data_AF-A0A6P0DR96-F1
#
_entry.id   AF-A0A6P0DR96-F1
#
_cell.length_a   1.000
_cell.length_b   1.000
_cell.length_c   1.000
_cell.angle_alpha   90.00
_cell.angle_beta   90.00
_cell.angle_gamma   90.00
#
_symmetry.space_group_name_H-M   'P 1'
#
loop_
_entity.id
_entity.type
_entity.pdbx_description
1 polymer ?
#
loop_
_entity_poly.entity_id
_entity_poly.type
_entity_poly.pdbx_seq_one_letter_code
_entity_poly.pdbx_strand_id
1 'polypeptide(L)'
;AYIRHDEAVLGDMLAVSLLSDTEKQQLVLASIERHADNLGPVRLYHLIRFLGKFVGPEVSGKTLQTYSSRLKNRIKREEQANWDLDDLPKTPAAAMARFFSAYLSDIGVGARWRAAHGLRIACRIGDDILLREVIACADRKMEGTFRDGNAAFYWLTNRLWLVIALDRIALERPSICAQHVDFLISQAIGNELPHMLIREFAKSALLKLEKEGAVAIDPLLLETIHSVNQSPLPPVVAHSYELRGRYDRTRQDKAERRFRFDERETLEGWYQPAARVFADVSTEEFICKAEEWIVDQWNVTADIWRWDEEPRRGRLGQGMSTMHRDGSLPEVERYNTYVEWHAMWCVLGDLVTTHAVRQDPDGDDYGTLDYWLGRFGLTYPPSWLSDLRGPKPLEPGFWRQPAKGSAAIDRWTDEIEEEEFLTEAGLDDPEWLVIAASHTTRSSEFWKSVNINAALVVPETAAALCRSLQACTSSWDYHLPHEGSEAEIDVGAFRFKGLLRDFGREHRIDGQDPTRMSLARDMPEPGLQVYDILKVTKSDGPATVWT
;
A
#
# COMPACT_ATOMS: atom_id res chain seq x y z
N ALA A 1 -8.69 -40.55 -13.91
CA ALA A 1 -9.80 -39.60 -14.13
C ALA A 1 -10.64 -39.56 -12.87
N TYR A 2 -10.56 -38.46 -12.10
CA TYR A 2 -11.43 -38.23 -10.95
C TYR A 2 -12.78 -37.71 -11.45
N ILE A 3 -13.84 -38.47 -11.26
CA ILE A 3 -15.20 -37.99 -11.54
C ILE A 3 -15.55 -37.00 -10.42
N ARG A 4 -15.82 -35.74 -10.80
CA ARG A 4 -16.32 -34.70 -9.92
C ARG A 4 -17.66 -35.14 -9.32
N HIS A 5 -17.84 -34.93 -8.02
CA HIS A 5 -19.13 -35.05 -7.34
C HIS A 5 -20.04 -33.90 -7.79
N ASP A 6 -20.63 -34.01 -8.99
CA ASP A 6 -21.46 -32.96 -9.56
C ASP A 6 -22.87 -32.93 -8.94
N GLU A 7 -23.24 -31.78 -8.37
CA GLU A 7 -24.58 -31.42 -7.87
C GLU A 7 -25.69 -31.57 -8.93
N ALA A 8 -25.32 -31.64 -10.21
CA ALA A 8 -26.24 -31.65 -11.34
C ALA A 8 -27.03 -32.97 -11.46
N VAL A 9 -26.40 -34.12 -11.20
CA VAL A 9 -26.96 -35.43 -11.59
C VAL A 9 -28.29 -35.76 -10.90
N LEU A 10 -28.40 -35.54 -9.58
CA LEU A 10 -29.66 -35.82 -8.86
C LEU A 10 -30.76 -34.82 -9.23
N GLY A 11 -30.40 -33.54 -9.38
CA GLY A 11 -31.32 -32.49 -9.79
C GLY A 11 -31.90 -32.78 -11.18
N ASP A 12 -31.04 -33.18 -12.12
CA ASP A 12 -31.40 -33.52 -13.49
C ASP A 12 -32.23 -34.81 -13.54
N MET A 13 -31.86 -35.85 -12.78
CA MET A 13 -32.63 -37.10 -12.68
C MET A 13 -34.05 -36.88 -12.14
N LEU A 14 -34.20 -36.03 -11.12
CA LEU A 14 -35.51 -35.69 -10.56
C LEU A 14 -36.29 -34.73 -11.46
N ALA A 15 -35.62 -33.86 -12.22
CA ALA A 15 -36.29 -33.01 -13.21
C ALA A 15 -36.91 -33.81 -14.36
N VAL A 16 -36.27 -34.91 -14.77
CA VAL A 16 -36.79 -35.83 -15.79
C VAL A 16 -37.83 -36.81 -15.23
N SER A 17 -37.93 -36.94 -13.90
CA SER A 17 -38.96 -37.76 -13.27
C SER A 17 -40.36 -37.15 -13.43
N LEU A 18 -41.36 -38.00 -13.70
CA LEU A 18 -42.79 -37.61 -13.79
C LEU A 18 -43.42 -37.32 -12.42
N LEU A 19 -42.62 -37.22 -11.36
CA LEU A 19 -43.07 -36.97 -10.00
C LEU A 19 -43.51 -35.51 -9.85
N SER A 20 -44.54 -35.28 -9.05
CA SER A 20 -44.87 -33.95 -8.55
C SER A 20 -43.80 -33.46 -7.56
N ASP A 21 -43.75 -32.15 -7.32
CA ASP A 21 -42.80 -31.56 -6.38
C ASP A 21 -42.95 -32.11 -4.95
N THR A 22 -44.18 -32.41 -4.53
CA THR A 22 -44.47 -33.06 -3.24
C THR A 22 -43.92 -34.47 -3.17
N GLU A 23 -44.05 -35.26 -4.24
CA GLU A 23 -43.52 -36.62 -4.30
C GLU A 23 -41.98 -36.62 -4.33
N LYS A 24 -41.36 -35.66 -5.02
CA LYS A 24 -39.89 -35.45 -4.99
C LYS A 24 -39.41 -35.11 -3.58
N GLN A 25 -40.10 -34.21 -2.88
CA GLN A 25 -39.77 -33.88 -1.49
C GLN A 25 -39.85 -35.11 -0.59
N GLN A 26 -40.96 -35.85 -0.64
CA GLN A 26 -41.17 -37.04 0.19
C GLN A 26 -40.12 -38.13 -0.09
N LEU A 27 -39.79 -38.36 -1.36
CA LEU A 27 -38.77 -39.33 -1.76
C LEU A 27 -37.40 -38.98 -1.18
N VAL A 28 -36.99 -37.72 -1.29
CA VAL A 28 -35.70 -37.25 -0.78
C VAL A 28 -35.69 -37.28 0.74
N LEU A 29 -36.75 -36.84 1.42
CA LEU A 29 -36.86 -36.90 2.88
C LEU A 29 -36.80 -38.36 3.41
N ALA A 30 -37.55 -39.28 2.79
CA ALA A 30 -37.53 -40.69 3.17
C ALA A 30 -36.16 -41.34 2.92
N SER A 31 -35.44 -40.89 1.89
CA SER A 31 -34.09 -41.36 1.57
C SER A 31 -33.06 -40.82 2.57
N ILE A 32 -33.18 -39.56 3.01
CA ILE A 32 -32.37 -39.02 4.10
C ILE A 32 -32.63 -39.83 5.38
N GLU A 33 -33.89 -40.06 5.76
CA GLU A 33 -34.24 -40.82 6.96
C GLU A 33 -33.65 -42.23 6.95
N ARG A 34 -33.76 -42.97 5.84
CA ARG A 34 -33.30 -44.36 5.74
C ARG A 34 -31.78 -44.52 5.64
N HIS A 35 -31.09 -43.49 5.19
CA HIS A 35 -29.67 -43.59 4.86
C HIS A 35 -28.79 -42.55 5.57
N ALA A 36 -29.34 -41.82 6.54
CA ALA A 36 -28.65 -40.73 7.25
C ALA A 36 -27.26 -41.16 7.77
N ASP A 37 -27.15 -42.36 8.37
CA ASP A 37 -25.90 -42.88 8.94
C ASP A 37 -24.81 -43.15 7.89
N ASN A 38 -25.21 -43.32 6.63
CA ASN A 38 -24.30 -43.58 5.49
C ASN A 38 -24.09 -42.33 4.62
N LEU A 39 -24.77 -41.22 4.91
CA LEU A 39 -24.64 -39.95 4.21
C LEU A 39 -23.67 -39.05 4.98
N GLY A 40 -22.46 -38.86 4.43
CA GLY A 40 -21.52 -37.89 5.00
C GLY A 40 -22.09 -36.46 4.99
N PRO A 41 -21.56 -35.55 5.84
CA PRO A 41 -22.11 -34.21 6.06
C PRO A 41 -22.35 -33.40 4.77
N VAL A 42 -21.40 -33.45 3.84
CA VAL A 42 -21.47 -32.74 2.55
C VAL A 42 -22.70 -33.18 1.76
N ARG A 43 -22.97 -34.49 1.67
CA ARG A 43 -24.13 -35.04 0.93
C ARG A 43 -25.45 -34.65 1.57
N LEU A 44 -25.52 -34.65 2.91
CA LEU A 44 -26.70 -34.18 3.64
C LEU A 44 -26.99 -32.70 3.35
N TYR A 45 -25.97 -31.82 3.39
CA TYR A 45 -26.16 -30.41 3.04
C TYR A 45 -26.64 -30.21 1.60
N HIS A 46 -26.15 -31.00 0.64
CA HIS A 46 -26.64 -30.93 -0.74
C HIS A 46 -28.11 -31.37 -0.86
N LEU A 47 -28.51 -32.46 -0.21
CA LEU A 47 -29.91 -32.92 -0.22
C LEU A 47 -30.85 -31.90 0.45
N ILE A 48 -30.40 -31.28 1.55
CA ILE A 48 -31.14 -30.21 2.23
C ILE A 48 -31.25 -28.96 1.32
N ARG A 49 -30.17 -28.55 0.65
CA ARG A 49 -30.19 -27.45 -0.33
C ARG A 49 -31.17 -27.72 -1.47
N PHE A 50 -31.24 -28.96 -1.95
CA PHE A 50 -32.21 -29.37 -2.97
C PHE A 50 -33.65 -29.30 -2.46
N LEU A 51 -33.93 -29.86 -1.27
CA LEU A 51 -35.25 -29.76 -0.62
C LEU A 51 -35.69 -28.31 -0.42
N GLY A 52 -34.75 -27.40 -0.12
CA GLY A 52 -34.98 -25.98 0.02
C GLY A 52 -35.64 -25.32 -1.20
N LYS A 53 -35.45 -25.85 -2.41
CA LYS A 53 -36.08 -25.33 -3.64
C LYS A 53 -37.59 -25.48 -3.66
N PHE A 54 -38.12 -26.45 -2.91
CA PHE A 54 -39.55 -26.71 -2.86
C PHE A 54 -40.23 -26.09 -1.63
N VAL A 55 -39.49 -25.33 -0.82
CA VAL A 55 -40.05 -24.63 0.34
C VAL A 55 -40.62 -23.29 -0.13
N GLY A 56 -41.93 -23.12 0.04
CA GLY A 56 -42.61 -21.88 -0.33
C GLY A 56 -42.03 -20.64 0.39
N PRO A 57 -42.15 -19.43 -0.19
CA PRO A 57 -41.57 -18.20 0.38
C PRO A 57 -41.98 -17.92 1.82
N GLU A 58 -43.22 -18.24 2.20
CA GLU A 58 -43.74 -18.04 3.56
C GLU A 58 -43.03 -18.93 4.59
N VAL A 59 -42.90 -20.23 4.30
CA VAL A 59 -42.23 -21.19 5.20
C VAL A 59 -40.74 -20.89 5.29
N SER A 60 -40.11 -20.52 4.18
CA SER A 60 -38.71 -20.06 4.14
C SER A 60 -38.52 -18.81 4.98
N GLY A 61 -39.37 -17.80 4.84
CA GLY A 61 -39.34 -16.58 5.63
C GLY A 61 -39.51 -16.84 7.13
N LYS A 62 -40.49 -17.68 7.51
CA LYS A 62 -40.73 -18.06 8.91
C LYS A 62 -39.56 -18.85 9.51
N THR A 63 -38.97 -19.76 8.73
CA THR A 63 -37.80 -20.55 9.17
C THR A 63 -36.59 -19.65 9.38
N LEU A 64 -36.31 -18.76 8.42
CA LEU A 64 -35.23 -17.79 8.52
C LEU A 64 -35.44 -16.85 9.72
N GLN A 65 -36.65 -16.30 9.89
CA GLN A 65 -36.96 -15.44 11.03
C GLN A 65 -36.79 -16.17 12.36
N THR A 66 -37.23 -17.42 12.45
CA THR A 66 -37.08 -18.25 13.65
C THR A 66 -35.60 -18.49 13.95
N TYR A 67 -34.81 -18.86 12.94
CA TYR A 67 -33.39 -19.11 13.09
C TYR A 67 -32.61 -17.84 13.43
N SER A 68 -32.85 -16.73 12.73
CA SER A 68 -32.25 -15.42 13.01
C SER A 68 -32.60 -14.93 14.41
N SER A 69 -33.84 -15.13 14.87
CA SER A 69 -34.24 -14.80 16.25
C SER A 69 -33.50 -15.64 17.28
N ARG A 70 -33.34 -16.95 17.02
CA ARG A 70 -32.54 -17.85 17.87
C ARG A 70 -31.08 -17.44 17.91
N LEU A 71 -30.48 -17.07 16.77
CA LEU A 71 -29.11 -16.58 16.69
C LEU A 71 -28.95 -15.29 17.48
N LYS A 72 -29.84 -14.31 17.25
CA LYS A 72 -29.84 -13.03 17.99
C LYS A 72 -29.92 -13.24 19.50
N ASN A 73 -30.80 -14.13 19.96
CA ASN A 73 -30.98 -14.41 21.39
C ASN A 73 -29.77 -15.11 22.04
N ARG A 74 -28.82 -15.64 21.27
CA ARG A 74 -27.56 -16.19 21.79
C ARG A 74 -26.46 -15.14 21.95
N ILE A 75 -26.60 -13.99 21.29
CA ILE A 75 -25.66 -12.88 21.39
C ILE A 75 -26.08 -12.04 22.61
N LYS A 76 -25.13 -11.75 23.51
CA LYS A 76 -25.43 -10.91 24.68
C LYS A 76 -25.93 -9.55 24.22
N ARG A 77 -26.80 -8.91 25.00
CA ARG A 77 -27.47 -7.68 24.57
C ARG A 77 -26.48 -6.55 24.28
N GLU A 78 -25.41 -6.48 25.05
CA GLU A 78 -24.27 -5.58 24.89
C GLU A 78 -23.40 -5.86 23.66
N GLU A 79 -23.45 -7.08 23.11
CA GLU A 79 -22.71 -7.51 21.91
C GLU A 79 -23.59 -7.45 20.64
N GLN A 80 -24.88 -7.10 20.76
CA GLN A 80 -25.78 -6.99 19.61
C GLN A 80 -25.56 -5.66 18.87
N ALA A 81 -25.25 -5.75 17.58
CA ALA A 81 -25.18 -4.59 16.70
C ALA A 81 -26.57 -3.96 16.51
N ASN A 82 -26.68 -2.65 16.75
CA ASN A 82 -27.87 -1.86 16.47
C ASN A 82 -27.63 -1.10 15.17
N TRP A 83 -28.48 -1.35 14.18
CA TRP A 83 -28.42 -0.72 12.87
C TRP A 83 -29.44 0.40 12.83
N ASP A 84 -28.99 1.60 12.50
CA ASP A 84 -29.90 2.68 12.11
C ASP A 84 -30.43 2.38 10.70
N LEU A 85 -31.68 1.93 10.62
CA LEU A 85 -32.30 1.56 9.35
C LEU A 85 -32.50 2.78 8.44
N ASP A 86 -32.56 3.99 8.99
CA ASP A 86 -32.75 5.21 8.21
C ASP A 86 -31.44 5.69 7.57
N ASP A 87 -30.29 5.38 8.17
CA ASP A 87 -28.96 5.65 7.59
C ASP A 87 -28.58 4.62 6.51
N LEU A 88 -29.27 3.48 6.40
CA LEU A 88 -28.90 2.45 5.42
C LEU A 88 -28.91 2.96 3.97
N PRO A 89 -27.89 2.60 3.15
CA PRO A 89 -27.84 2.98 1.75
C PRO A 89 -29.02 2.38 0.98
N LYS A 90 -29.69 3.22 0.19
CA LYS A 90 -30.94 2.87 -0.52
C LYS A 90 -30.70 2.24 -1.91
N THR A 91 -29.48 2.34 -2.42
CA THR A 91 -29.09 1.80 -3.72
C THR A 91 -27.86 0.90 -3.58
N PRO A 92 -27.68 -0.11 -4.47
CA PRO A 92 -26.47 -0.92 -4.47
C PRO A 92 -25.19 -0.11 -4.65
N ALA A 93 -25.22 0.94 -5.49
CA ALA A 93 -24.07 1.81 -5.71
C ALA A 93 -23.69 2.60 -4.43
N ALA A 94 -24.67 3.19 -3.74
CA ALA A 94 -24.42 3.87 -2.46
C ALA A 94 -23.92 2.89 -1.37
N ALA A 95 -24.43 1.65 -1.36
CA ALA A 95 -23.97 0.63 -0.44
C ALA A 95 -22.51 0.23 -0.70
N MET A 96 -22.18 0.01 -1.97
CA MET A 96 -20.82 -0.27 -2.40
C MET A 96 -19.90 0.92 -2.10
N ALA A 97 -20.36 2.15 -2.30
CA ALA A 97 -19.58 3.34 -2.01
C ALA A 97 -19.21 3.48 -0.53
N ARG A 98 -20.18 3.24 0.37
CA ARG A 98 -19.90 3.22 1.82
C ARG A 98 -18.97 2.06 2.21
N PHE A 99 -19.08 0.92 1.54
CA PHE A 99 -18.16 -0.19 1.72
C PHE A 99 -16.72 0.18 1.28
N PHE A 100 -16.56 0.83 0.13
CA PHE A 100 -15.26 1.35 -0.33
C PHE A 100 -14.71 2.39 0.64
N SER A 101 -15.52 3.38 1.03
CA SER A 101 -15.15 4.42 2.00
C SER A 101 -14.70 3.81 3.33
N ALA A 102 -15.41 2.79 3.81
CA ALA A 102 -14.97 2.00 4.95
C ALA A 102 -13.58 1.43 4.69
N TYR A 103 -13.33 0.69 3.61
CA TYR A 103 -12.02 0.06 3.39
C TYR A 103 -10.87 1.05 3.10
N LEU A 104 -11.14 2.20 2.46
CA LEU A 104 -10.18 3.29 2.31
C LEU A 104 -9.77 3.85 3.69
N SER A 105 -10.67 3.81 4.67
CA SER A 105 -10.42 4.20 6.06
C SER A 105 -9.94 3.04 6.97
N ASP A 106 -9.60 1.86 6.44
CA ASP A 106 -9.30 0.70 7.30
C ASP A 106 -8.04 0.89 8.12
N ILE A 107 -7.94 0.27 9.29
CA ILE A 107 -6.70 0.30 10.08
C ILE A 107 -5.53 -0.39 9.37
N GLY A 108 -5.80 -1.41 8.55
CA GLY A 108 -4.78 -2.13 7.80
C GLY A 108 -4.51 -1.46 6.46
N VAL A 109 -3.27 -1.01 6.24
CA VAL A 109 -2.88 -0.26 5.03
C VAL A 109 -3.12 -1.09 3.76
N GLY A 110 -2.87 -2.41 3.81
CA GLY A 110 -3.13 -3.29 2.68
C GLY A 110 -4.62 -3.42 2.30
N ALA A 111 -5.55 -3.20 3.23
CA ALA A 111 -6.98 -3.13 2.91
C ALA A 111 -7.33 -1.83 2.17
N ARG A 112 -6.68 -0.71 2.52
CA ARG A 112 -6.82 0.58 1.82
C ARG A 112 -6.35 0.48 0.37
N TRP A 113 -5.18 -0.15 0.15
CA TRP A 113 -4.67 -0.42 -1.20
C TRP A 113 -5.60 -1.28 -2.04
N ARG A 114 -6.20 -2.34 -1.46
CA ARG A 114 -7.21 -3.16 -2.16
C ARG A 114 -8.44 -2.34 -2.56
N ALA A 115 -8.89 -1.41 -1.72
CA ALA A 115 -9.99 -0.51 -2.08
C ALA A 115 -9.60 0.46 -3.20
N ALA A 116 -8.41 1.07 -3.14
CA ALA A 116 -7.90 1.92 -4.21
C ALA A 116 -7.80 1.18 -5.55
N HIS A 117 -7.29 -0.05 -5.56
CA HIS A 117 -7.30 -0.93 -6.73
C HIS A 117 -8.70 -1.25 -7.22
N GLY A 118 -9.66 -1.51 -6.31
CA GLY A 118 -11.06 -1.75 -6.68
C GLY A 118 -11.69 -0.54 -7.37
N LEU A 119 -11.45 0.68 -6.90
CA LEU A 119 -11.92 1.92 -7.56
C LEU A 119 -11.30 2.10 -8.95
N ARG A 120 -9.98 1.86 -9.05
CA ARG A 120 -9.28 1.88 -10.34
C ARG A 120 -9.88 0.89 -11.32
N ILE A 121 -10.16 -0.35 -10.89
CA ILE A 121 -10.82 -1.37 -11.72
C ILE A 121 -12.22 -0.94 -12.14
N ALA A 122 -13.03 -0.42 -11.20
CA ALA A 122 -14.38 0.08 -11.48
C ALA A 122 -14.37 1.16 -12.59
N CYS A 123 -13.43 2.11 -12.50
CA CYS A 123 -13.27 3.14 -13.54
C CYS A 123 -12.78 2.55 -14.86
N ARG A 124 -11.89 1.54 -14.83
CA ARG A 124 -11.43 0.87 -16.06
C ARG A 124 -12.55 0.18 -16.83
N ILE A 125 -13.54 -0.37 -16.13
CA ILE A 125 -14.73 -1.00 -16.73
C ILE A 125 -15.88 0.00 -16.99
N GLY A 126 -15.70 1.27 -16.64
CA GLY A 126 -16.66 2.35 -16.94
C GLY A 126 -17.76 2.57 -15.91
N ASP A 127 -17.58 2.16 -14.65
CA ASP A 127 -18.56 2.39 -13.58
C ASP A 127 -18.40 3.79 -12.94
N ASP A 128 -18.89 4.83 -13.64
CA ASP A 128 -18.87 6.22 -13.18
C ASP A 128 -19.79 6.46 -11.97
N ILE A 129 -20.89 5.70 -11.89
CA ILE A 129 -21.89 5.82 -10.84
C ILE A 129 -21.25 5.47 -9.50
N LEU A 130 -20.52 4.36 -9.43
CA LEU A 130 -19.82 3.97 -8.21
C LEU A 130 -18.81 5.03 -7.77
N LEU A 131 -18.00 5.55 -8.69
CA LEU A 131 -16.99 6.57 -8.36
C LEU A 131 -17.64 7.82 -7.76
N ARG A 132 -18.72 8.32 -8.38
CA ARG A 132 -19.48 9.46 -7.88
C ARG A 132 -20.00 9.24 -6.46
N GLU A 133 -20.59 8.08 -6.19
CA GLU A 133 -21.11 7.75 -4.85
C GLU A 133 -19.99 7.63 -3.81
N VAL A 134 -18.80 7.14 -4.19
CA VAL A 134 -17.63 7.07 -3.30
C VAL A 134 -17.12 8.47 -2.97
N ILE A 135 -17.04 9.36 -3.95
CA ILE A 135 -16.64 10.77 -3.74
C ILE A 135 -17.64 11.48 -2.84
N ALA A 136 -18.94 11.21 -2.98
CA ALA A 136 -19.95 11.73 -2.06
C ALA A 136 -19.77 11.25 -0.60
N CYS A 137 -19.00 10.18 -0.38
CA CYS A 137 -18.65 9.69 0.95
C CYS A 137 -17.35 10.32 1.51
N ALA A 138 -16.61 11.14 0.75
CA ALA A 138 -15.30 11.68 1.15
C ALA A 138 -15.36 12.54 2.42
N ASP A 139 -16.46 13.26 2.62
CA ASP A 139 -16.64 14.14 3.78
C ASP A 139 -17.27 13.48 5.01
N ARG A 140 -17.66 12.20 4.90
CA ARG A 140 -18.22 11.46 6.04
C ARG A 140 -17.16 11.32 7.13
N LYS A 141 -17.50 11.76 8.34
CA LYS A 141 -16.64 11.63 9.53
C LYS A 141 -16.97 10.41 10.40
N MET A 142 -18.04 9.68 10.07
CA MET A 142 -18.50 8.49 10.78
C MET A 142 -19.10 7.47 9.82
N GLU A 143 -19.04 6.18 10.18
CA GLU A 143 -19.56 5.09 9.37
C GLU A 143 -20.17 3.99 10.25
N GLY A 144 -21.36 4.22 10.81
CA GLY A 144 -21.99 3.29 11.74
C GLY A 144 -22.60 2.02 11.12
N THR A 145 -22.67 1.92 9.78
CA THR A 145 -23.25 0.76 9.10
C THR A 145 -22.16 -0.25 8.73
N PHE A 146 -21.06 0.22 8.15
CA PHE A 146 -19.98 -0.65 7.66
C PHE A 146 -18.79 -0.72 8.62
N ARG A 147 -18.80 0.03 9.73
CA ARG A 147 -17.82 -0.03 10.81
C ARG A 147 -18.49 -0.23 12.16
N ASP A 148 -17.68 -0.69 13.12
CA ASP A 148 -18.07 -0.71 14.52
C ASP A 148 -18.30 0.74 14.99
N GLY A 149 -19.50 1.06 15.46
CA GLY A 149 -19.86 2.40 15.94
C GLY A 149 -19.09 2.83 17.18
N ASN A 150 -18.44 1.90 17.89
CA ASN A 150 -17.56 2.21 19.02
C ASN A 150 -16.12 2.54 18.58
N ALA A 151 -15.78 2.33 17.31
CA ALA A 151 -14.46 2.63 16.76
C ALA A 151 -14.46 3.93 15.96
N ALA A 152 -13.38 4.71 16.10
CA ALA A 152 -13.20 5.93 15.31
C ALA A 152 -13.11 5.61 13.81
N PHE A 153 -13.82 6.40 13.00
CA PHE A 153 -13.74 6.35 11.54
C PHE A 153 -12.59 7.24 11.06
N TYR A 154 -11.63 6.65 10.33
CA TYR A 154 -10.43 7.34 9.87
C TYR A 154 -10.74 8.16 8.60
N TRP A 155 -11.50 9.23 8.76
CA TRP A 155 -12.01 10.02 7.64
C TRP A 155 -10.92 10.71 6.82
N LEU A 156 -9.81 11.12 7.43
CA LEU A 156 -8.66 11.69 6.71
C LEU A 156 -7.94 10.63 5.87
N THR A 157 -7.86 9.40 6.38
CA THR A 157 -7.38 8.25 5.61
C THR A 157 -8.32 7.94 4.45
N ASN A 158 -9.64 7.96 4.66
CA ASN A 158 -10.60 7.81 3.56
C ASN A 158 -10.32 8.82 2.43
N ARG A 159 -10.19 10.11 2.77
CA ARG A 159 -9.88 11.17 1.80
C ARG A 159 -8.55 10.98 1.10
N LEU A 160 -7.48 10.71 1.85
CA LEU A 160 -6.15 10.55 1.27
C LEU A 160 -6.08 9.37 0.31
N TRP A 161 -6.60 8.20 0.69
CA TRP A 161 -6.55 7.03 -0.21
C TRP A 161 -7.50 7.18 -1.39
N LEU A 162 -8.60 7.93 -1.25
CA LEU A 162 -9.44 8.32 -2.38
C LEU A 162 -8.67 9.20 -3.38
N VAL A 163 -7.97 10.25 -2.94
CA VAL A 163 -7.21 11.11 -3.87
C VAL A 163 -6.00 10.38 -4.48
N ILE A 164 -5.36 9.45 -3.77
CA ILE A 164 -4.33 8.55 -4.34
C ILE A 164 -4.93 7.69 -5.46
N ALA A 165 -6.13 7.14 -5.26
CA ALA A 165 -6.83 6.39 -6.29
C ALA A 165 -7.17 7.28 -7.50
N LEU A 166 -7.71 8.48 -7.26
CA LEU A 166 -8.06 9.44 -8.30
C LEU A 166 -6.84 9.91 -9.09
N ASP A 167 -5.70 10.11 -8.44
CA ASP A 167 -4.43 10.48 -9.09
C ASP A 167 -3.97 9.44 -10.12
N ARG A 168 -4.21 8.15 -9.85
CA ARG A 168 -3.97 7.07 -10.82
C ARG A 168 -5.06 6.98 -11.88
N ILE A 169 -6.33 7.17 -11.50
CA ILE A 169 -7.47 7.14 -12.43
C ILE A 169 -7.39 8.31 -13.43
N ALA A 170 -6.92 9.48 -13.02
CA ALA A 170 -6.70 10.64 -13.89
C ALA A 170 -5.76 10.32 -15.07
N LEU A 171 -4.76 9.47 -14.85
CA LEU A 171 -3.84 9.01 -15.89
C LEU A 171 -4.48 7.95 -16.81
N GLU A 172 -5.27 7.02 -16.27
CA GLU A 172 -5.76 5.86 -17.04
C GLU A 172 -7.13 6.04 -17.69
N ARG A 173 -7.99 6.83 -17.03
CA ARG A 173 -9.37 7.12 -17.43
C ARG A 173 -9.68 8.61 -17.17
N PRO A 174 -8.95 9.53 -17.84
CA PRO A 174 -9.08 10.96 -17.61
C PRO A 174 -10.52 11.48 -17.78
N SER A 175 -11.28 10.96 -18.75
CA SER A 175 -12.67 11.37 -19.00
C SER A 175 -13.65 11.05 -17.86
N ILE A 176 -13.43 9.96 -17.11
CA ILE A 176 -14.26 9.62 -15.95
C ILE A 176 -13.86 10.51 -14.77
N CYS A 177 -12.57 10.68 -14.54
CA CYS A 177 -12.05 11.50 -13.44
C CYS A 177 -12.39 12.99 -13.60
N ALA A 178 -12.38 13.51 -14.82
CA ALA A 178 -12.73 14.89 -15.16
C ALA A 178 -14.14 15.32 -14.67
N GLN A 179 -15.08 14.38 -14.53
CA GLN A 179 -16.43 14.65 -13.99
C GLN A 179 -16.41 15.08 -12.52
N HIS A 180 -15.27 14.92 -11.85
CA HIS A 180 -15.06 15.21 -10.44
C HIS A 180 -13.96 16.25 -10.21
N VAL A 181 -13.67 17.08 -11.22
CA VAL A 181 -12.64 18.12 -11.13
C VAL A 181 -12.86 19.07 -9.95
N ASP A 182 -14.11 19.47 -9.67
CA ASP A 182 -14.43 20.38 -8.55
C ASP A 182 -14.05 19.78 -7.19
N PHE A 183 -14.20 18.46 -7.03
CA PHE A 183 -13.74 17.76 -5.85
C PHE A 183 -12.22 17.80 -5.75
N LEU A 184 -11.48 17.55 -6.83
CA LEU A 184 -10.02 17.62 -6.83
C LEU A 184 -9.51 19.04 -6.56
N ILE A 185 -10.14 20.07 -7.14
CA ILE A 185 -9.81 21.48 -6.86
C ILE A 185 -10.03 21.80 -5.38
N SER A 186 -11.16 21.36 -4.81
CA SER A 186 -11.43 21.59 -3.38
C SER A 186 -10.44 20.87 -2.48
N GLN A 187 -9.96 19.68 -2.85
CA GLN A 187 -8.91 18.98 -2.09
C GLN A 187 -7.52 19.62 -2.25
N ALA A 188 -7.19 20.19 -3.43
CA ALA A 188 -5.89 20.77 -3.71
C ALA A 188 -5.70 22.18 -3.11
N ILE A 189 -6.72 23.04 -3.23
CA ILE A 189 -6.63 24.47 -2.90
C ILE A 189 -7.56 24.86 -1.74
N GLY A 190 -8.45 23.97 -1.30
CA GLY A 190 -9.38 24.26 -0.21
C GLY A 190 -8.68 24.67 1.10
N ASN A 191 -9.26 25.68 1.77
CA ASN A 191 -8.72 26.23 3.01
C ASN A 191 -9.16 25.48 4.27
N GLU A 192 -10.19 24.61 4.19
CA GLU A 192 -10.75 23.94 5.36
C GLU A 192 -9.84 22.86 5.94
N LEU A 193 -9.05 22.20 5.10
CA LEU A 193 -8.16 21.12 5.49
C LEU A 193 -6.81 21.29 4.80
N PRO A 194 -5.82 21.89 5.49
CA PRO A 194 -4.49 22.13 4.95
C PRO A 194 -3.62 20.88 4.97
N HIS A 195 -4.18 19.73 4.63
CA HIS A 195 -3.47 18.46 4.64
C HIS A 195 -2.58 18.34 3.41
N MET A 196 -1.30 18.67 3.57
CA MET A 196 -0.32 18.80 2.49
C MET A 196 -0.25 17.59 1.55
N LEU A 197 -0.26 16.34 2.07
CA LEU A 197 -0.20 15.15 1.20
C LEU A 197 -1.49 14.91 0.38
N ILE A 198 -2.67 15.25 0.91
CA ILE A 198 -3.94 15.19 0.16
C ILE A 198 -3.89 16.21 -0.98
N ARG A 199 -3.42 17.42 -0.67
CA ARG A 199 -3.24 18.49 -1.64
C ARG A 199 -2.27 18.08 -2.76
N GLU A 200 -1.18 17.39 -2.42
CA GLU A 200 -0.17 16.95 -3.40
C GLU A 200 -0.74 15.94 -4.40
N PHE A 201 -1.44 14.91 -3.92
CA PHE A 201 -2.09 13.94 -4.82
C PHE A 201 -3.22 14.56 -5.64
N ALA A 202 -4.00 15.48 -5.05
CA ALA A 202 -5.06 16.19 -5.78
C ALA A 202 -4.48 17.13 -6.86
N LYS A 203 -3.40 17.87 -6.55
CA LYS A 203 -2.62 18.66 -7.49
C LYS A 203 -2.13 17.80 -8.65
N SER A 204 -1.46 16.68 -8.36
CA SER A 204 -0.97 15.76 -9.37
C SER A 204 -2.09 15.22 -10.27
N ALA A 205 -3.25 14.86 -9.71
CA ALA A 205 -4.41 14.43 -10.48
C ALA A 205 -4.90 15.53 -11.45
N LEU A 206 -5.01 16.78 -10.99
CA LEU A 206 -5.41 17.92 -11.82
C LEU A 206 -4.42 18.19 -12.96
N LEU A 207 -3.12 18.15 -12.68
CA LEU A 207 -2.08 18.35 -13.69
C LEU A 207 -2.09 17.23 -14.75
N LYS A 208 -2.42 15.99 -14.36
CA LYS A 208 -2.61 14.90 -15.33
C LYS A 208 -3.84 15.13 -16.21
N LEU A 209 -4.97 15.58 -15.63
CA LEU A 209 -6.19 15.87 -16.39
C LEU A 209 -5.99 17.03 -17.38
N GLU A 210 -5.26 18.07 -16.98
CA GLU A 210 -4.90 19.20 -17.84
C GLU A 210 -3.99 18.74 -18.98
N LYS A 211 -2.92 18.00 -18.67
CA LYS A 211 -1.97 17.48 -19.66
C LYS A 211 -2.63 16.58 -20.71
N GLU A 212 -3.59 15.74 -20.31
CA GLU A 212 -4.35 14.87 -21.21
C GLU A 212 -5.47 15.61 -21.96
N GLY A 213 -5.66 16.91 -21.73
CA GLY A 213 -6.69 17.73 -22.37
C GLY A 213 -8.12 17.35 -21.94
N ALA A 214 -8.27 16.64 -20.82
CA ALA A 214 -9.56 16.14 -20.33
C ALA A 214 -10.38 17.22 -19.64
N VAL A 215 -9.71 18.26 -19.14
CA VAL A 215 -10.32 19.43 -18.51
C VAL A 215 -9.58 20.68 -19.02
N ALA A 216 -10.34 21.73 -19.35
CA ALA A 216 -9.79 23.05 -19.56
C ALA A 216 -9.77 23.80 -18.21
N ILE A 217 -8.57 23.98 -17.65
CA ILE A 217 -8.36 24.74 -16.41
C ILE A 217 -7.99 26.18 -16.79
N ASP A 218 -8.62 27.16 -16.15
CA ASP A 218 -8.28 28.56 -16.31
C ASP A 218 -6.78 28.80 -15.98
N PRO A 219 -6.02 29.60 -16.77
CA PRO A 219 -4.59 29.78 -16.55
C PRO A 219 -4.22 30.29 -15.14
N LEU A 220 -5.00 31.19 -14.55
CA LEU A 220 -4.73 31.70 -13.19
C LEU A 220 -4.96 30.62 -12.13
N LEU A 221 -6.00 29.80 -12.33
CA LEU A 221 -6.23 28.64 -11.48
C LEU A 221 -5.12 27.59 -11.65
N LEU A 222 -4.62 27.37 -12.86
CA LEU A 222 -3.52 26.45 -13.13
C LEU A 222 -2.22 26.91 -12.44
N GLU A 223 -1.89 28.20 -12.49
CA GLU A 223 -0.78 28.77 -11.72
C GLU A 223 -0.96 28.52 -10.21
N THR A 224 -2.18 28.69 -9.70
CA THR A 224 -2.51 28.39 -8.31
C THR A 224 -2.28 26.91 -7.99
N ILE A 225 -2.74 26.00 -8.85
CA ILE A 225 -2.51 24.55 -8.72
C ILE A 225 -1.01 24.24 -8.70
N HIS A 226 -0.22 24.84 -9.59
CA HIS A 226 1.24 24.65 -9.59
C HIS A 226 1.90 25.11 -8.28
N SER A 227 1.40 26.19 -7.69
CA SER A 227 1.90 26.75 -6.43
C SER A 227 1.45 26.00 -5.16
N VAL A 228 0.56 25.01 -5.28
CA VAL A 228 0.13 24.19 -4.13
C VAL A 228 1.35 23.56 -3.46
N ASN A 229 1.36 23.62 -2.12
CA ASN A 229 2.44 23.20 -1.22
C ASN A 229 3.77 23.95 -1.40
N GLN A 230 3.78 25.14 -2.00
CA GLN A 230 4.96 26.00 -2.07
C GLN A 230 4.84 27.17 -1.10
N SER A 231 5.96 27.54 -0.48
CA SER A 231 5.99 28.72 0.39
C SER A 231 6.01 30.00 -0.45
N PRO A 232 5.23 31.02 -0.11
CA PRO A 232 5.30 32.32 -0.77
C PRO A 232 6.55 33.13 -0.35
N LEU A 233 7.30 32.66 0.65
CA LEU A 233 8.49 33.31 1.16
C LEU A 233 9.77 32.76 0.48
N PRO A 234 10.81 33.59 0.30
CA PRO A 234 12.08 33.11 -0.23
C PRO A 234 12.68 32.04 0.70
N PRO A 235 13.30 30.98 0.14
CA PRO A 235 13.91 29.94 0.94
C PRO A 235 15.07 30.49 1.76
N VAL A 236 15.30 29.90 2.93
CA VAL A 236 16.39 30.28 3.84
C VAL A 236 17.44 29.18 3.84
N VAL A 237 18.69 29.57 3.58
CA VAL A 237 19.83 28.66 3.56
C VAL A 237 20.22 28.29 4.99
N ALA A 238 20.17 26.99 5.32
CA ALA A 238 20.61 26.47 6.61
C ALA A 238 20.95 24.99 6.49
N HIS A 239 22.04 24.54 7.12
CA HIS A 239 22.40 23.13 7.14
C HIS A 239 21.49 22.33 8.06
N SER A 240 21.26 21.05 7.73
CA SER A 240 20.39 20.18 8.54
C SER A 240 20.86 20.05 10.00
N TYR A 241 22.18 20.04 10.25
CA TYR A 241 22.75 19.91 11.60
C TYR A 241 22.54 21.14 12.49
N GLU A 242 22.44 22.34 11.90
CA GLU A 242 22.20 23.59 12.65
C GLU A 242 20.81 23.61 13.27
N LEU A 243 19.86 22.92 12.62
CA LEU A 243 18.48 22.78 13.09
C LEU A 243 18.31 21.63 14.08
N ARG A 244 19.23 20.65 14.11
CA ARG A 244 19.18 19.53 15.09
C ARG A 244 19.25 20.02 16.53
N GLY A 245 20.00 21.10 16.79
CA GLY A 245 20.16 21.70 18.11
C GLY A 245 18.94 22.44 18.66
N ARG A 246 17.86 22.60 17.86
CA ARG A 246 16.62 23.28 18.29
C ARG A 246 15.66 22.38 19.07
N TYR A 247 15.99 21.10 19.24
CA TYR A 247 15.24 20.17 20.08
C TYR A 247 15.97 19.95 21.40
N ASP A 248 15.47 20.58 22.46
CA ASP A 248 15.97 20.39 23.82
C ASP A 248 14.98 19.54 24.62
N ARG A 249 15.29 18.24 24.79
CA ARG A 249 14.49 17.30 25.60
C ARG A 249 14.25 17.81 27.02
N THR A 250 15.17 18.61 27.58
CA THR A 250 15.06 19.11 28.95
C THR A 250 14.06 20.26 29.12
N ARG A 251 13.61 20.87 28.00
CA ARG A 251 12.56 21.92 28.00
C ARG A 251 11.14 21.37 27.91
N GLN A 252 10.95 20.11 27.49
CA GLN A 252 9.61 19.50 27.38
C GLN A 252 8.98 19.20 28.75
N ASP A 253 9.79 18.99 29.80
CA ASP A 253 9.33 18.74 31.18
C ASP A 253 8.58 19.91 31.85
N LYS A 254 8.24 20.98 31.11
CA LYS A 254 7.64 22.22 31.67
C LYS A 254 6.30 22.67 31.08
N ALA A 255 5.82 22.08 29.99
CA ALA A 255 4.49 22.40 29.46
C ALA A 255 3.52 21.27 29.78
N GLU A 256 2.46 21.55 30.55
CA GLU A 256 1.34 20.61 30.71
C GLU A 256 0.68 20.41 29.34
N ARG A 257 0.94 19.25 28.71
CA ARG A 257 0.34 18.87 27.43
C ARG A 257 -1.10 18.43 27.61
N ARG A 258 -1.96 18.82 26.67
CA ARG A 258 -3.35 18.37 26.56
C ARG A 258 -3.45 17.02 25.84
N PHE A 259 -2.46 16.71 25.00
CA PHE A 259 -2.38 15.44 24.28
C PHE A 259 -1.05 14.71 24.54
N ARG A 260 -1.12 13.39 24.69
CA ARG A 260 0.05 12.53 24.85
C ARG A 260 0.49 11.98 23.50
N PHE A 261 1.67 12.40 23.03
CA PHE A 261 2.28 11.91 21.79
C PHE A 261 3.16 10.67 22.00
N ASP A 262 3.38 9.87 20.95
CA ASP A 262 4.47 8.88 20.95
C ASP A 262 5.83 9.58 20.94
N GLU A 263 6.67 9.33 21.94
CA GLU A 263 7.98 9.98 22.03
C GLU A 263 8.94 9.57 20.92
N ARG A 264 8.91 8.30 20.50
CA ARG A 264 9.94 7.73 19.62
C ARG A 264 9.52 7.80 18.16
N GLU A 265 8.35 7.28 17.85
CA GLU A 265 7.91 7.18 16.46
C GLU A 265 7.36 8.53 15.96
N THR A 266 6.61 9.25 16.81
CA THR A 266 5.99 10.51 16.41
C THR A 266 6.89 11.71 16.68
N LEU A 267 7.33 11.96 17.92
CA LEU A 267 8.10 13.16 18.21
C LEU A 267 9.50 13.10 17.57
N GLU A 268 10.29 12.06 17.84
CA GLU A 268 11.63 11.89 17.27
C GLU A 268 11.58 11.50 15.78
N GLY A 269 10.69 10.57 15.39
CA GLY A 269 10.63 10.03 14.03
C GLY A 269 9.93 10.91 12.99
N TRP A 270 8.90 11.67 13.38
CA TRP A 270 8.08 12.45 12.43
C TRP A 270 8.14 13.96 12.66
N TYR A 271 7.80 14.44 13.86
CA TYR A 271 7.58 15.87 14.08
C TYR A 271 8.89 16.64 14.11
N GLN A 272 9.94 16.08 14.73
CA GLN A 272 11.24 16.73 14.75
C GLN A 272 11.81 16.88 13.33
N PRO A 273 11.84 15.85 12.46
CA PRO A 273 12.35 16.04 11.11
C PRO A 273 11.36 16.83 10.21
N ALA A 274 10.05 16.83 10.49
CA ALA A 274 9.07 17.65 9.76
C ALA A 274 9.22 19.14 10.08
N ALA A 275 9.48 19.51 11.34
CA ALA A 275 9.74 20.89 11.72
C ALA A 275 10.98 21.47 11.01
N ARG A 276 11.99 20.63 10.72
CA ARG A 276 13.23 21.03 10.02
C ARG A 276 13.03 21.36 8.54
N VAL A 277 11.85 21.10 7.99
CA VAL A 277 11.47 21.60 6.66
C VAL A 277 11.52 23.14 6.63
N PHE A 278 11.23 23.78 7.76
CA PHE A 278 11.24 25.24 7.88
C PHE A 278 12.50 25.72 8.60
N ALA A 279 13.00 26.88 8.19
CA ALA A 279 14.23 27.44 8.75
C ALA A 279 14.04 28.14 10.10
N ASP A 280 12.81 28.52 10.43
CA ASP A 280 12.42 29.36 11.57
C ASP A 280 11.44 28.68 12.54
N VAL A 281 10.93 27.50 12.22
CA VAL A 281 10.02 26.75 13.10
C VAL A 281 10.81 25.90 14.11
N SER A 282 10.40 25.96 15.37
CA SER A 282 10.90 25.06 16.41
C SER A 282 10.08 23.78 16.49
N THR A 283 10.67 22.67 16.93
CA THR A 283 9.91 21.42 17.16
C THR A 283 8.79 21.61 18.18
N GLU A 284 8.98 22.47 19.17
CA GLU A 284 7.95 22.81 20.17
C GLU A 284 6.73 23.48 19.54
N GLU A 285 6.97 24.48 18.69
CA GLU A 285 5.90 25.14 17.94
C GLU A 285 5.14 24.17 17.04
N PHE A 286 5.86 23.27 16.36
CA PHE A 286 5.26 22.22 15.53
C PHE A 286 4.35 21.30 16.38
N ILE A 287 4.81 20.87 17.55
CA ILE A 287 4.03 20.03 18.48
C ILE A 287 2.79 20.77 18.97
N CYS A 288 2.90 22.06 19.33
CA CYS A 288 1.76 22.87 19.76
C CYS A 288 0.69 22.96 18.67
N LYS A 289 1.07 23.24 17.42
CA LYS A 289 0.14 23.26 16.28
C LYS A 289 -0.50 21.90 16.03
N ALA A 290 0.26 20.81 16.18
CA ALA A 290 -0.29 19.46 16.05
C ALA A 290 -1.30 19.16 17.17
N GLU A 291 -1.01 19.58 18.40
CA GLU A 291 -1.95 19.47 19.53
C GLU A 291 -3.23 20.29 19.29
N GLU A 292 -3.12 21.50 18.75
CA GLU A 292 -4.27 22.34 18.37
C GLU A 292 -5.16 21.63 17.33
N TRP A 293 -4.59 21.00 16.30
CA TRP A 293 -5.35 20.19 15.35
C TRP A 293 -6.08 19.02 16.02
N ILE A 294 -5.37 18.26 16.85
CA ILE A 294 -5.91 17.04 17.47
C ILE A 294 -7.00 17.38 18.50
N VAL A 295 -6.71 18.33 19.39
CA VAL A 295 -7.57 18.66 20.53
C VAL A 295 -8.65 19.65 20.12
N ASP A 296 -8.31 20.74 19.45
CA ASP A 296 -9.25 21.84 19.21
C ASP A 296 -10.06 21.64 17.94
N GLN A 297 -9.44 21.13 16.86
CA GLN A 297 -10.14 20.94 15.57
C GLN A 297 -10.83 19.58 15.47
N TRP A 298 -10.23 18.52 16.00
CA TRP A 298 -10.78 17.16 15.91
C TRP A 298 -11.43 16.67 17.21
N ASN A 299 -11.33 17.45 18.29
CA ASN A 299 -11.95 17.16 19.58
C ASN A 299 -11.53 15.79 20.17
N VAL A 300 -10.26 15.41 19.98
CA VAL A 300 -9.70 14.16 20.51
C VAL A 300 -9.09 14.43 21.88
N THR A 301 -9.91 14.21 22.92
CA THR A 301 -9.57 14.53 24.32
C THR A 301 -9.45 13.29 25.23
N ALA A 302 -9.89 12.12 24.77
CA ALA A 302 -9.78 10.87 25.50
C ALA A 302 -8.35 10.31 25.47
N ASP A 303 -8.01 9.46 26.44
CA ASP A 303 -6.75 8.70 26.40
C ASP A 303 -6.84 7.56 25.37
N ILE A 304 -6.50 7.90 24.11
CA ILE A 304 -6.54 6.99 22.97
C ILE A 304 -5.40 5.96 22.96
N TRP A 305 -4.49 6.00 23.94
CA TRP A 305 -3.41 5.03 24.08
C TRP A 305 -3.85 3.73 24.73
N ARG A 306 -4.91 3.77 25.52
CA ARG A 306 -5.40 2.65 26.33
C ARG A 306 -5.75 1.44 25.48
N TRP A 307 -4.97 0.37 25.66
CA TRP A 307 -5.14 -0.88 24.92
C TRP A 307 -6.37 -1.66 25.37
N ASP A 308 -6.74 -1.55 26.64
CA ASP A 308 -7.93 -2.19 27.20
C ASP A 308 -9.24 -1.61 26.66
N GLU A 309 -9.21 -0.36 26.20
CA GLU A 309 -10.34 0.36 25.59
C GLU A 309 -10.30 0.37 24.06
N GLU A 310 -9.33 -0.30 23.41
CA GLU A 310 -9.24 -0.36 21.95
C GLU A 310 -10.39 -1.22 21.36
N PRO A 311 -11.40 -0.61 20.71
CA PRO A 311 -12.58 -1.33 20.22
C PRO A 311 -12.24 -2.39 19.18
N ARG A 312 -11.10 -2.23 18.48
CA ARG A 312 -10.66 -3.14 17.42
C ARG A 312 -9.66 -4.20 17.90
N ARG A 313 -9.50 -4.39 19.22
CA ARG A 313 -8.50 -5.32 19.81
C ARG A 313 -8.57 -6.73 19.20
N GLY A 314 -9.77 -7.23 18.92
CA GLY A 314 -9.96 -8.54 18.28
C GLY A 314 -9.38 -8.65 16.87
N ARG A 315 -9.32 -7.54 16.12
CA ARG A 315 -8.64 -7.48 14.82
C ARG A 315 -7.13 -7.40 14.99
N LEU A 316 -6.65 -6.60 15.94
CA LEU A 316 -5.22 -6.35 16.15
C LEU A 316 -4.44 -7.59 16.66
N GLY A 317 -5.11 -8.54 17.31
CA GLY A 317 -4.48 -9.76 17.84
C GLY A 317 -4.02 -10.80 16.80
N GLN A 318 -4.22 -10.58 15.49
CA GLN A 318 -3.94 -11.56 14.43
C GLN A 318 -2.50 -11.55 13.87
N GLY A 319 -1.51 -11.20 14.69
CA GLY A 319 -0.10 -11.15 14.24
C GLY A 319 0.22 -9.99 13.29
N MET A 320 -0.61 -8.95 13.29
CA MET A 320 -0.34 -7.72 12.51
C MET A 320 0.53 -6.76 13.32
N SER A 321 1.53 -6.15 12.69
CA SER A 321 2.41 -5.20 13.38
C SER A 321 1.81 -3.80 13.44
N THR A 322 1.55 -3.33 14.66
CA THR A 322 1.31 -1.90 14.92
C THR A 322 2.63 -1.14 15.15
N MET A 323 3.75 -1.87 15.23
CA MET A 323 5.07 -1.28 15.34
C MET A 323 5.54 -0.81 13.97
N HIS A 324 6.15 0.36 13.97
CA HIS A 324 6.93 0.92 12.89
C HIS A 324 8.28 1.34 13.48
N ARG A 325 9.27 1.54 12.61
CA ARG A 325 10.55 2.13 12.96
C ARG A 325 10.95 3.08 11.85
N ASP A 326 11.87 3.98 12.19
CA ASP A 326 12.57 4.85 11.25
C ASP A 326 11.61 5.78 10.46
N GLY A 327 10.47 6.14 11.08
CA GLY A 327 9.49 7.07 10.52
C GLY A 327 8.64 6.48 9.38
N SER A 328 8.60 5.16 9.21
CA SER A 328 7.66 4.48 8.28
C SER A 328 6.25 4.39 8.87
N LEU A 329 5.21 4.23 8.05
CA LEU A 329 3.87 3.89 8.55
C LEU A 329 3.83 2.43 9.00
N PRO A 330 3.08 2.08 10.07
CA PRO A 330 2.88 0.69 10.45
C PRO A 330 1.98 -0.06 9.46
N GLU A 331 2.04 -1.39 9.46
CA GLU A 331 1.10 -2.24 8.69
C GLU A 331 -0.35 -2.04 9.13
N VAL A 332 -0.52 -1.80 10.43
CA VAL A 332 -1.80 -1.50 11.05
C VAL A 332 -1.70 -0.26 11.92
N GLU A 333 -2.51 0.72 11.58
CA GLU A 333 -2.54 2.03 12.21
C GLU A 333 -3.56 2.07 13.35
N ARG A 334 -3.07 2.23 14.58
CA ARG A 334 -3.92 2.52 15.74
C ARG A 334 -4.42 3.97 15.71
N TYR A 335 -5.40 4.29 16.55
CA TYR A 335 -6.06 5.60 16.48
C TYR A 335 -5.12 6.75 16.86
N ASN A 336 -4.22 6.52 17.81
CA ASN A 336 -3.15 7.46 18.16
C ASN A 336 -2.23 7.75 16.96
N THR A 337 -1.73 6.71 16.29
CA THR A 337 -0.88 6.87 15.11
C THR A 337 -1.60 7.60 13.98
N TYR A 338 -2.89 7.28 13.76
CA TYR A 338 -3.73 7.99 12.79
C TYR A 338 -3.81 9.49 13.06
N VAL A 339 -4.17 9.90 14.28
CA VAL A 339 -4.32 11.34 14.58
C VAL A 339 -2.98 12.05 14.54
N GLU A 340 -1.92 11.44 15.05
CA GLU A 340 -0.58 12.02 15.07
C GLU A 340 -0.03 12.20 13.65
N TRP A 341 -0.12 11.17 12.81
CA TRP A 341 0.38 11.21 11.45
C TRP A 341 -0.38 12.23 10.59
N HIS A 342 -1.72 12.26 10.68
CA HIS A 342 -2.51 13.23 9.93
C HIS A 342 -2.34 14.67 10.47
N ALA A 343 -2.08 14.86 11.76
CA ALA A 343 -1.83 16.18 12.32
C ALA A 343 -0.53 16.77 11.77
N MET A 344 0.53 15.97 11.67
CA MET A 344 1.78 16.37 11.02
C MET A 344 1.54 16.99 9.63
N TRP A 345 0.72 16.34 8.79
CA TRP A 345 0.45 16.84 7.44
C TRP A 345 -0.40 18.11 7.40
N CYS A 346 -1.29 18.30 8.36
CA CYS A 346 -2.05 19.55 8.49
C CYS A 346 -1.13 20.70 8.94
N VAL A 347 -0.26 20.44 9.93
CA VAL A 347 0.73 21.41 10.40
C VAL A 347 1.71 21.81 9.31
N LEU A 348 2.22 20.85 8.53
CA LEU A 348 3.08 21.13 7.37
C LEU A 348 2.38 22.04 6.35
N GLY A 349 1.12 21.75 6.02
CA GLY A 349 0.36 22.57 5.07
C GLY A 349 -0.08 23.93 5.61
N ASP A 350 -0.20 24.11 6.92
CA ASP A 350 -0.37 25.42 7.55
C ASP A 350 0.91 26.25 7.50
N LEU A 351 2.00 25.66 7.98
CA LEU A 351 3.28 26.35 8.14
C LEU A 351 3.87 26.75 6.79
N VAL A 352 3.69 25.95 5.73
CA VAL A 352 4.22 26.29 4.40
C VAL A 352 3.67 27.61 3.86
N THR A 353 2.47 28.02 4.27
CA THR A 353 1.87 29.28 3.82
C THR A 353 2.43 30.51 4.53
N THR A 354 3.08 30.33 5.67
CA THR A 354 3.48 31.41 6.59
C THR A 354 4.97 31.45 6.91
N HIS A 355 5.70 30.36 6.66
CA HIS A 355 7.10 30.17 7.04
C HIS A 355 7.97 29.86 5.82
N ALA A 356 9.24 30.27 5.91
CA ALA A 356 10.21 30.03 4.84
C ALA A 356 10.71 28.58 4.89
N VAL A 357 10.70 27.91 3.73
CA VAL A 357 11.25 26.56 3.59
C VAL A 357 12.77 26.63 3.59
N ARG A 358 13.40 25.64 4.22
CA ARG A 358 14.85 25.49 4.27
C ARG A 358 15.40 25.06 2.91
N GLN A 359 16.53 25.65 2.52
CA GLN A 359 17.39 25.15 1.46
C GLN A 359 18.74 24.74 2.05
N ASP A 360 19.21 23.52 1.75
CA ASP A 360 20.54 23.10 2.17
C ASP A 360 21.61 23.68 1.23
N PRO A 361 22.67 24.32 1.74
CA PRO A 361 23.72 24.89 0.90
C PRO A 361 24.54 23.83 0.14
N ASP A 362 24.65 22.60 0.66
CA ASP A 362 25.44 21.54 0.04
C ASP A 362 24.61 20.70 -0.96
N GLY A 363 23.33 21.06 -1.14
CA GLY A 363 22.39 20.32 -1.98
C GLY A 363 21.86 19.03 -1.33
N ASP A 364 22.10 18.83 -0.02
CA ASP A 364 21.49 17.73 0.74
C ASP A 364 19.97 17.93 0.84
N ASP A 365 19.22 17.08 0.13
CA ASP A 365 17.77 17.13 0.15
C ASP A 365 17.18 16.61 1.47
N TYR A 366 17.97 15.95 2.33
CA TYR A 366 17.46 15.32 3.54
C TYR A 366 16.76 16.31 4.47
N GLY A 367 15.48 16.05 4.76
CA GLY A 367 14.67 16.92 5.61
C GLY A 367 14.26 18.24 4.96
N THR A 368 14.44 18.40 3.65
CA THR A 368 13.74 19.44 2.87
C THR A 368 12.29 19.04 2.62
N LEU A 369 11.46 19.99 2.16
CA LEU A 369 10.07 19.72 1.81
C LEU A 369 9.94 18.68 0.70
N ASP A 370 10.77 18.78 -0.35
CA ASP A 370 10.74 17.87 -1.50
C ASP A 370 11.12 16.44 -1.09
N TYR A 371 12.14 16.29 -0.24
CA TYR A 371 12.47 15.00 0.36
C TYR A 371 11.30 14.41 1.15
N TRP A 372 10.61 15.23 1.95
CA TRP A 372 9.44 14.81 2.72
C TRP A 372 8.28 14.36 1.84
N LEU A 373 7.91 15.15 0.83
CA LEU A 373 6.89 14.78 -0.15
C LEU A 373 7.30 13.51 -0.93
N GLY A 374 8.57 13.40 -1.31
CA GLY A 374 9.13 12.20 -1.96
C GLY A 374 9.11 10.96 -1.07
N ARG A 375 9.36 11.11 0.25
CA ARG A 375 9.38 10.01 1.23
C ARG A 375 7.99 9.41 1.47
N PHE A 376 6.93 10.21 1.37
CA PHE A 376 5.55 9.76 1.60
C PHE A 376 4.68 9.74 0.34
N GLY A 377 5.26 10.05 -0.83
CA GLY A 377 4.64 9.90 -2.15
C GLY A 377 4.64 8.45 -2.64
N LEU A 378 4.54 8.28 -3.96
CA LEU A 378 4.69 6.97 -4.60
C LEU A 378 6.16 6.59 -4.73
N THR A 379 6.45 5.29 -4.71
CA THR A 379 7.82 4.80 -4.88
C THR A 379 8.35 5.04 -6.30
N TYR A 380 7.48 4.89 -7.31
CA TYR A 380 7.82 5.06 -8.73
C TYR A 380 6.78 5.90 -9.48
N PRO A 381 6.62 7.19 -9.15
CA PRO A 381 5.58 8.04 -9.75
C PRO A 381 5.78 8.12 -11.28
N PRO A 382 4.69 8.15 -12.08
CA PRO A 382 3.27 8.21 -11.67
C PRO A 382 2.63 6.83 -11.46
N SER A 383 3.43 5.77 -11.35
CA SER A 383 2.98 4.38 -11.21
C SER A 383 2.97 3.92 -9.75
N TRP A 384 2.03 3.03 -9.44
CA TRP A 384 2.10 2.27 -8.20
C TRP A 384 3.10 1.13 -8.40
N LEU A 385 3.83 0.70 -7.36
CA LEU A 385 4.74 -0.45 -7.46
C LEU A 385 4.06 -1.69 -8.07
N SER A 386 2.78 -1.90 -7.79
CA SER A 386 1.98 -2.99 -8.36
C SER A 386 1.91 -2.97 -9.89
N ASP A 387 2.06 -1.79 -10.50
CA ASP A 387 1.95 -1.61 -11.96
C ASP A 387 3.17 -2.16 -12.69
N LEU A 388 4.30 -2.28 -11.98
CA LEU A 388 5.55 -2.80 -12.51
C LEU A 388 5.58 -4.33 -12.50
N ARG A 389 4.47 -4.97 -12.10
CA ARG A 389 4.34 -6.43 -12.15
C ARG A 389 4.14 -6.92 -13.57
N GLY A 390 5.12 -7.68 -14.03
CA GLY A 390 4.99 -8.53 -15.20
C GLY A 390 4.41 -9.92 -14.89
N PRO A 391 4.08 -10.70 -15.94
CA PRO A 391 3.91 -12.14 -15.79
C PRO A 391 5.19 -12.77 -15.23
N LYS A 392 5.05 -13.90 -14.55
CA LYS A 392 6.20 -14.67 -14.08
C LYS A 392 7.08 -15.06 -15.28
N PRO A 393 8.40 -14.78 -15.25
CA PRO A 393 9.30 -15.13 -16.32
C PRO A 393 9.25 -16.64 -16.66
N LEU A 394 9.41 -16.99 -17.94
CA LEU A 394 9.21 -18.35 -18.44
C LEU A 394 10.46 -19.25 -18.30
N GLU A 395 11.55 -18.76 -17.72
CA GLU A 395 12.76 -19.56 -17.53
C GLU A 395 12.45 -20.79 -16.65
N PRO A 396 12.90 -22.00 -17.04
CA PRO A 396 12.61 -23.23 -16.32
C PRO A 396 12.93 -23.19 -14.83
N GLY A 397 13.99 -22.46 -14.43
CA GLY A 397 14.40 -22.31 -13.03
C GLY A 397 13.35 -21.67 -12.13
N PHE A 398 12.42 -20.88 -12.68
CA PHE A 398 11.32 -20.31 -11.92
C PHE A 398 10.14 -21.28 -11.76
N TRP A 399 10.02 -22.29 -12.61
CA TRP A 399 8.85 -23.20 -12.66
C TRP A 399 9.15 -24.61 -12.16
N ARG A 400 10.42 -25.03 -12.17
CA ARG A 400 10.84 -26.37 -11.79
C ARG A 400 11.48 -26.35 -10.40
N GLN A 401 11.28 -27.44 -9.66
CA GLN A 401 12.00 -27.68 -8.41
C GLN A 401 13.34 -28.35 -8.73
N PRO A 402 14.39 -28.18 -7.91
CA PRO A 402 15.59 -29.00 -7.97
C PRO A 402 15.24 -30.51 -7.94
N ALA A 403 16.10 -31.34 -8.51
CA ALA A 403 15.85 -32.79 -8.63
C ALA A 403 15.54 -33.44 -7.26
N LYS A 404 14.48 -34.25 -7.19
CA LYS A 404 13.92 -34.77 -5.93
C LYS A 404 14.85 -35.74 -5.19
N GLY A 405 14.88 -35.60 -3.87
CA GLY A 405 15.48 -36.53 -2.89
C GLY A 405 16.20 -35.75 -1.78
N SER A 406 16.13 -36.19 -0.51
CA SER A 406 16.83 -35.50 0.59
C SER A 406 18.32 -35.34 0.27
N ALA A 407 18.96 -36.40 -0.22
CA ALA A 407 20.37 -36.36 -0.64
C ALA A 407 20.67 -35.45 -1.85
N ALA A 408 19.67 -35.02 -2.61
CA ALA A 408 19.81 -34.08 -3.73
C ALA A 408 19.58 -32.63 -3.28
N ILE A 409 18.62 -32.40 -2.36
CA ILE A 409 18.41 -31.10 -1.72
C ILE A 409 19.56 -30.78 -0.76
N ASP A 410 19.98 -31.76 0.05
CA ASP A 410 21.11 -31.63 0.98
C ASP A 410 22.39 -31.29 0.21
N ARG A 411 22.66 -31.99 -0.90
CA ARG A 411 23.78 -31.67 -1.81
C ARG A 411 23.67 -30.28 -2.42
N TRP A 412 22.48 -29.89 -2.86
CA TRP A 412 22.22 -28.56 -3.42
C TRP A 412 22.41 -27.44 -2.38
N THR A 413 22.16 -27.70 -1.09
CA THR A 413 22.44 -26.73 -0.02
C THR A 413 23.90 -26.71 0.43
N ASP A 414 24.64 -27.80 0.24
CA ASP A 414 26.04 -27.92 0.65
C ASP A 414 26.99 -27.25 -0.37
N GLU A 415 26.70 -27.31 -1.67
CA GLU A 415 27.53 -26.74 -2.73
C GLU A 415 26.68 -26.21 -3.89
N ILE A 416 27.01 -25.00 -4.36
CA ILE A 416 26.43 -24.45 -5.59
C ILE A 416 27.19 -25.06 -6.77
N GLU A 417 26.48 -25.71 -7.69
CA GLU A 417 27.10 -26.28 -8.89
C GLU A 417 27.62 -25.17 -9.81
N GLU A 418 28.81 -25.37 -10.40
CA GLU A 418 29.45 -24.38 -11.30
C GLU A 418 28.53 -23.99 -12.48
N GLU A 419 27.82 -24.96 -13.04
CA GLU A 419 26.85 -24.74 -14.13
C GLU A 419 25.69 -23.83 -13.69
N GLU A 420 25.19 -23.98 -12.46
CA GLU A 420 24.16 -23.12 -11.89
C GLU A 420 24.67 -21.70 -11.69
N PHE A 421 25.91 -21.52 -11.22
CA PHE A 421 26.55 -20.21 -11.10
C PHE A 421 26.71 -19.52 -12.45
N LEU A 422 27.25 -20.23 -13.46
CA LEU A 422 27.45 -19.68 -14.80
C LEU A 422 26.13 -19.28 -15.45
N THR A 423 25.09 -20.12 -15.31
CA THR A 423 23.74 -19.85 -15.84
C THR A 423 23.13 -18.62 -15.19
N GLU A 424 23.16 -18.53 -13.85
CA GLU A 424 22.56 -17.38 -13.13
C GLU A 424 23.32 -16.07 -13.42
N ALA A 425 24.63 -16.13 -13.61
CA ALA A 425 25.45 -14.98 -14.00
C ALA A 425 25.33 -14.61 -15.49
N GLY A 426 24.69 -15.46 -16.31
CA GLY A 426 24.65 -15.34 -17.77
C GLY A 426 26.04 -15.38 -18.40
N LEU A 427 26.93 -16.25 -17.90
CA LEU A 427 28.28 -16.45 -18.43
C LEU A 427 28.37 -17.62 -19.41
N ASP A 428 27.29 -18.39 -19.56
CA ASP A 428 27.12 -19.47 -20.53
C ASP A 428 26.55 -19.00 -21.87
N ASP A 429 25.97 -17.79 -21.93
CA ASP A 429 25.45 -17.15 -23.14
C ASP A 429 26.48 -16.14 -23.72
N PRO A 430 26.92 -16.27 -24.98
CA PRO A 430 27.85 -15.31 -25.59
C PRO A 430 27.21 -13.97 -26.00
N GLU A 431 25.88 -13.88 -26.05
CA GLU A 431 25.14 -12.68 -26.48
C GLU A 431 24.67 -11.81 -25.30
N TRP A 432 24.54 -12.37 -24.09
CA TRP A 432 23.97 -11.68 -22.92
C TRP A 432 24.85 -11.84 -21.68
N LEU A 433 24.76 -10.88 -20.77
CA LEU A 433 25.41 -10.92 -19.46
C LEU A 433 24.47 -10.36 -18.40
N VAL A 434 24.35 -11.04 -17.25
CA VAL A 434 23.53 -10.55 -16.13
C VAL A 434 24.32 -9.53 -15.33
N ILE A 435 24.01 -8.24 -15.50
CA ILE A 435 24.66 -7.15 -14.74
C ILE A 435 23.99 -6.87 -13.39
N ALA A 436 22.72 -7.24 -13.24
CA ALA A 436 22.04 -7.27 -11.96
C ALA A 436 20.83 -8.21 -11.95
N ALA A 437 20.59 -8.81 -10.80
CA ALA A 437 19.40 -9.62 -10.54
C ALA A 437 19.06 -9.57 -9.05
N SER A 438 17.76 -9.55 -8.74
CA SER A 438 17.28 -9.86 -7.39
C SER A 438 15.97 -10.60 -7.48
N HIS A 439 16.00 -11.89 -7.16
CA HIS A 439 14.79 -12.71 -7.14
C HIS A 439 14.86 -13.79 -6.08
N THR A 440 13.67 -14.23 -5.69
CA THR A 440 13.48 -15.35 -4.77
C THR A 440 12.54 -16.36 -5.39
N THR A 441 12.99 -17.61 -5.47
CA THR A 441 12.17 -18.75 -5.88
C THR A 441 11.90 -19.61 -4.66
N ARG A 442 10.62 -19.91 -4.38
CA ARG A 442 10.21 -20.67 -3.20
C ARG A 442 9.18 -21.73 -3.53
N SER A 443 9.32 -22.89 -2.89
CA SER A 443 8.29 -23.93 -2.80
C SER A 443 8.11 -24.39 -1.35
N SER A 444 7.38 -25.48 -1.12
CA SER A 444 7.28 -26.11 0.20
C SER A 444 8.59 -26.78 0.65
N GLU A 445 9.48 -27.13 -0.29
CA GLU A 445 10.67 -27.95 -0.01
C GLU A 445 11.99 -27.18 -0.17
N PHE A 446 12.00 -26.05 -0.88
CA PHE A 446 13.21 -25.26 -1.09
C PHE A 446 12.94 -23.75 -1.14
N TRP A 447 13.99 -22.99 -0.87
CA TRP A 447 14.06 -21.55 -1.01
C TRP A 447 15.40 -21.17 -1.63
N LYS A 448 15.38 -20.51 -2.79
CA LYS A 448 16.55 -19.98 -3.49
C LYS A 448 16.44 -18.46 -3.55
N SER A 449 17.48 -17.76 -3.15
CA SER A 449 17.59 -16.31 -3.31
C SER A 449 18.83 -15.99 -4.13
N VAL A 450 18.65 -15.21 -5.19
CA VAL A 450 19.75 -14.76 -6.06
C VAL A 450 19.85 -13.26 -5.96
N ASN A 451 21.06 -12.77 -5.77
CA ASN A 451 21.40 -11.36 -5.86
C ASN A 451 22.70 -11.22 -6.66
N ILE A 452 22.63 -10.53 -7.79
CA ILE A 452 23.75 -10.26 -8.67
C ILE A 452 23.87 -8.75 -8.78
N ASN A 453 25.09 -8.23 -8.62
CA ASN A 453 25.44 -6.84 -8.86
C ASN A 453 26.75 -6.81 -9.65
N ALA A 454 26.89 -5.84 -10.54
CA ALA A 454 28.09 -5.65 -11.33
C ALA A 454 28.61 -4.21 -11.23
N ALA A 455 29.93 -4.07 -11.36
CA ALA A 455 30.62 -2.80 -11.42
C ALA A 455 31.80 -2.92 -12.41
N LEU A 456 32.25 -1.78 -12.94
CA LEU A 456 33.38 -1.70 -13.86
C LEU A 456 34.68 -1.52 -13.11
N VAL A 457 35.70 -2.29 -13.50
CA VAL A 457 37.07 -2.17 -13.00
C VAL A 457 38.04 -2.09 -14.17
N VAL A 458 39.12 -1.33 -14.02
CA VAL A 458 40.17 -1.26 -15.06
C VAL A 458 40.88 -2.61 -15.18
N PRO A 459 41.06 -3.17 -16.40
CA PRO A 459 41.61 -4.51 -16.59
C PRO A 459 42.95 -4.77 -15.87
N GLU A 460 43.82 -3.76 -15.81
CA GLU A 460 45.14 -3.85 -15.19
C GLU A 460 45.07 -4.13 -13.67
N THR A 461 43.97 -3.73 -13.01
CA THR A 461 43.77 -3.88 -11.56
C THR A 461 42.72 -4.93 -11.20
N ALA A 462 41.98 -5.47 -12.18
CA ALA A 462 40.90 -6.42 -11.98
C ALA A 462 41.33 -7.68 -11.19
N ALA A 463 42.51 -8.23 -11.51
CA ALA A 463 43.03 -9.41 -10.80
C ALA A 463 43.36 -9.13 -9.32
N ALA A 464 43.73 -7.89 -8.97
CA ALA A 464 43.98 -7.49 -7.60
C ALA A 464 42.65 -7.36 -6.82
N LEU A 465 41.63 -6.76 -7.43
CA LEU A 465 40.28 -6.70 -6.86
C LEU A 465 39.72 -8.11 -6.61
N CYS A 466 39.82 -9.01 -7.59
CA CYS A 466 39.35 -10.39 -7.46
C CYS A 466 39.99 -11.11 -6.27
N ARG A 467 41.31 -11.03 -6.10
CA ARG A 467 42.00 -11.60 -4.93
C ARG A 467 41.55 -10.97 -3.61
N SER A 468 41.25 -9.67 -3.59
CA SER A 468 40.75 -8.98 -2.40
C SER A 468 39.36 -9.48 -2.01
N LEU A 469 38.44 -9.59 -2.98
CA LEU A 469 37.08 -10.08 -2.75
C LEU A 469 37.07 -11.56 -2.34
N GLN A 470 37.96 -12.38 -2.92
CA GLN A 470 38.13 -13.79 -2.54
C GLN A 470 38.71 -13.98 -1.13
N ALA A 471 39.37 -12.96 -0.57
CA ALA A 471 39.87 -13.00 0.81
C ALA A 471 38.81 -12.58 1.84
N CYS A 472 37.68 -11.99 1.41
CA CYS A 472 36.56 -11.67 2.30
C CYS A 472 35.89 -12.95 2.80
N THR A 473 35.58 -12.99 4.09
CA THR A 473 34.87 -14.11 4.71
C THR A 473 33.37 -14.07 4.47
N SER A 474 32.83 -12.88 4.22
CA SER A 474 31.42 -12.63 4.00
C SER A 474 31.20 -11.73 2.79
N SER A 475 30.13 -11.99 2.02
CA SER A 475 29.68 -11.07 0.96
C SER A 475 29.14 -9.75 1.51
N TRP A 476 28.91 -9.66 2.82
CA TRP A 476 28.54 -8.43 3.52
C TRP A 476 29.74 -7.56 3.90
N ASP A 477 30.96 -8.07 3.74
CA ASP A 477 32.19 -7.34 4.09
C ASP A 477 32.59 -6.31 3.01
N TYR A 478 31.92 -6.32 1.86
CA TYR A 478 32.16 -5.40 0.75
C TYR A 478 30.86 -4.95 0.09
N HIS A 479 30.94 -3.87 -0.68
CA HIS A 479 29.85 -3.32 -1.48
C HIS A 479 30.39 -2.91 -2.84
N LEU A 480 29.70 -3.28 -3.92
CA LEU A 480 30.03 -2.81 -5.27
C LEU A 480 29.34 -1.45 -5.47
N PRO A 481 30.00 -0.45 -6.07
CA PRO A 481 29.44 0.86 -6.23
C PRO A 481 28.29 0.87 -7.23
N HIS A 482 27.26 1.64 -6.90
CA HIS A 482 26.35 2.21 -7.88
C HIS A 482 26.98 3.46 -8.52
N GLU A 483 26.48 3.85 -9.68
CA GLU A 483 27.02 4.99 -10.41
C GLU A 483 26.89 6.27 -9.57
N GLY A 484 28.01 6.98 -9.42
CA GLY A 484 28.06 8.25 -8.69
C GLY A 484 27.96 8.10 -7.17
N SER A 485 27.98 6.87 -6.62
CA SER A 485 28.03 6.67 -5.18
C SER A 485 29.43 6.96 -4.62
N GLU A 486 29.51 7.25 -3.33
CA GLU A 486 30.79 7.45 -2.62
C GLU A 486 31.67 6.20 -2.58
N ALA A 487 31.11 5.02 -2.93
CA ALA A 487 31.85 3.77 -3.03
C ALA A 487 32.65 3.64 -4.33
N GLU A 488 32.46 4.55 -5.31
CA GLU A 488 33.32 4.59 -6.49
C GLU A 488 34.75 4.94 -6.12
N ILE A 489 35.70 4.28 -6.77
CA ILE A 489 37.13 4.54 -6.57
C ILE A 489 37.68 5.14 -7.86
N ASP A 490 38.36 6.27 -7.74
CA ASP A 490 39.17 6.85 -8.82
C ASP A 490 40.46 7.42 -8.23
N VAL A 491 41.39 6.51 -7.89
CA VAL A 491 42.65 6.85 -7.21
C VAL A 491 43.82 6.17 -7.90
N GLY A 492 44.65 6.98 -8.60
CA GLY A 492 45.85 6.50 -9.27
C GLY A 492 45.53 5.49 -10.39
N ALA A 493 46.02 4.26 -10.24
CA ALA A 493 45.75 3.17 -11.18
C ALA A 493 44.42 2.42 -10.91
N PHE A 494 43.82 2.63 -9.74
CA PHE A 494 42.59 1.95 -9.34
C PHE A 494 41.39 2.80 -9.78
N ARG A 495 40.58 2.25 -10.69
CA ARG A 495 39.25 2.78 -10.98
C ARG A 495 38.20 1.71 -10.84
N PHE A 496 37.18 2.01 -10.05
CA PHE A 496 36.06 1.14 -9.76
C PHE A 496 34.78 1.96 -9.84
N LYS A 497 33.95 1.70 -10.86
CA LYS A 497 32.82 2.55 -11.25
C LYS A 497 31.53 1.75 -11.26
N GLY A 498 30.43 2.38 -10.86
CA GLY A 498 29.13 1.74 -10.91
C GLY A 498 28.54 1.71 -12.32
N LEU A 499 27.74 0.69 -12.60
CA LEU A 499 27.00 0.53 -13.86
C LEU A 499 25.52 0.90 -13.74
N LEU A 500 25.00 0.87 -12.51
CA LEU A 500 23.59 0.95 -12.21
C LEU A 500 23.34 2.10 -11.26
N ARG A 501 22.20 2.75 -11.40
CA ARG A 501 21.76 3.78 -10.47
C ARG A 501 21.36 3.15 -9.14
N ASP A 502 21.58 3.88 -8.05
CA ASP A 502 20.99 3.57 -6.76
C ASP A 502 19.76 4.44 -6.53
N PHE A 503 18.60 3.80 -6.33
CA PHE A 503 17.37 4.48 -5.92
C PHE A 503 17.03 4.24 -4.44
N GLY A 504 17.88 3.48 -3.74
CA GLY A 504 17.63 2.97 -2.41
C GLY A 504 16.54 1.89 -2.38
N ARG A 505 16.45 1.18 -1.26
CA ARG A 505 15.42 0.13 -1.02
C ARG A 505 14.19 0.63 -0.29
N GLU A 506 14.17 1.89 0.12
CA GLU A 506 13.07 2.43 0.90
C GLU A 506 11.80 2.51 0.05
N HIS A 507 10.78 1.76 0.47
CA HIS A 507 9.45 1.94 -0.08
C HIS A 507 8.79 3.22 0.45
N ARG A 508 7.89 3.76 -0.37
CA ARG A 508 7.05 4.90 -0.02
C ARG A 508 5.65 4.40 0.33
N ILE A 509 4.59 5.20 0.11
CA ILE A 509 3.24 4.87 0.58
C ILE A 509 2.66 3.58 -0.01
N ASP A 510 3.11 3.19 -1.20
CA ASP A 510 2.77 1.96 -1.91
C ASP A 510 3.61 0.73 -1.51
N GLY A 511 4.56 0.90 -0.58
CA GLY A 511 5.36 -0.17 0.02
C GLY A 511 4.59 -1.20 0.82
N GLN A 512 3.33 -0.92 1.15
CA GLN A 512 2.44 -1.86 1.85
C GLN A 512 1.28 -2.33 0.99
N ASP A 513 1.31 -2.06 -0.31
CA ASP A 513 0.35 -2.61 -1.26
C ASP A 513 0.53 -4.14 -1.34
N PRO A 514 -0.44 -4.97 -0.92
CA PRO A 514 -0.32 -6.42 -0.99
C PRO A 514 -0.21 -6.93 -2.44
N THR A 515 -0.61 -6.12 -3.42
CA THR A 515 -0.51 -6.47 -4.82
C THR A 515 0.86 -6.20 -5.40
N ARG A 516 1.79 -5.51 -4.72
CA ARG A 516 3.18 -5.34 -5.20
C ARG A 516 4.03 -6.62 -5.08
N MET A 517 3.64 -7.53 -4.18
CA MET A 517 4.44 -8.68 -3.76
C MET A 517 5.81 -8.25 -3.22
N SER A 518 6.91 -8.66 -3.86
CA SER A 518 8.27 -8.35 -3.46
C SER A 518 8.90 -7.23 -4.28
N LEU A 519 8.15 -6.56 -5.17
CA LEU A 519 8.70 -5.44 -5.93
C LEU A 519 9.07 -4.29 -4.99
N ALA A 520 10.21 -3.70 -5.28
CA ALA A 520 10.86 -2.66 -4.50
C ALA A 520 11.42 -1.56 -5.40
N ARG A 521 11.89 -0.47 -4.77
CA ARG A 521 12.40 0.71 -5.48
C ARG A 521 13.74 0.44 -6.18
N ASP A 522 14.52 -0.51 -5.71
CA ASP A 522 15.86 -0.85 -6.18
C ASP A 522 15.85 -1.74 -7.43
N MET A 523 14.84 -1.62 -8.29
CA MET A 523 14.90 -2.28 -9.60
C MET A 523 16.10 -1.74 -10.38
N PRO A 524 16.91 -2.60 -11.00
CA PRO A 524 18.10 -2.17 -11.70
C PRO A 524 17.75 -1.22 -12.85
N GLU A 525 18.33 -0.02 -12.85
CA GLU A 525 18.32 0.85 -14.03
C GLU A 525 19.76 1.19 -14.43
N PRO A 526 20.08 1.27 -15.74
CA PRO A 526 21.38 1.72 -16.21
C PRO A 526 21.76 3.08 -15.64
N GLY A 527 23.03 3.23 -15.28
CA GLY A 527 23.64 4.52 -14.98
C GLY A 527 23.49 5.51 -16.14
N LEU A 528 23.50 6.80 -15.84
CA LEU A 528 23.48 7.90 -16.80
C LEU A 528 24.64 7.80 -17.80
N GLN A 529 25.84 7.39 -17.38
CA GLN A 529 26.97 7.17 -18.28
C GLN A 529 26.72 5.98 -19.21
N VAL A 530 26.14 4.89 -18.71
CA VAL A 530 25.77 3.73 -19.53
C VAL A 530 24.71 4.13 -20.55
N TYR A 531 23.70 4.89 -20.11
CA TYR A 531 22.69 5.50 -20.96
C TYR A 531 23.33 6.38 -22.04
N ASP A 532 24.27 7.24 -21.67
CA ASP A 532 24.92 8.17 -22.59
C ASP A 532 25.85 7.49 -23.61
N ILE A 533 26.53 6.42 -23.22
CA ILE A 533 27.45 5.68 -24.08
C ILE A 533 26.67 4.76 -25.03
N LEU A 534 25.76 3.95 -24.49
CA LEU A 534 25.03 2.95 -25.25
C LEU A 534 23.79 3.53 -25.95
N LYS A 535 23.37 4.75 -25.58
CA LYS A 535 22.16 5.41 -26.09
C LYS A 535 20.89 4.56 -25.92
N VAL A 536 20.85 3.77 -24.84
CA VAL A 536 19.72 2.90 -24.53
C VAL A 536 18.51 3.71 -24.10
N THR A 537 17.32 3.24 -24.44
CA THR A 537 16.04 3.87 -24.13
C THR A 537 15.11 2.88 -23.43
N LYS A 538 14.39 3.34 -22.41
CA LYS A 538 13.46 2.50 -21.65
C LYS A 538 12.18 2.27 -22.45
N SER A 539 11.74 1.02 -22.58
CA SER A 539 10.46 0.71 -23.21
C SER A 539 9.27 1.00 -22.29
N ASP A 540 8.14 1.39 -22.88
CA ASP A 540 6.86 1.64 -22.18
C ASP A 540 6.05 0.34 -21.91
N GLY A 541 6.69 -0.83 -22.03
CA GLY A 541 6.05 -2.14 -21.93
C GLY A 541 5.95 -2.71 -20.49
N PRO A 542 5.15 -3.77 -20.29
CA PRO A 542 5.03 -4.45 -18.99
C PRO A 542 6.33 -5.17 -18.56
N ALA A 543 7.19 -5.50 -19.52
CA ALA A 543 8.58 -5.82 -19.29
C ALA A 543 9.40 -4.60 -19.72
N THR A 544 10.10 -3.99 -18.76
CA THR A 544 11.05 -2.92 -19.05
C THR A 544 12.21 -3.52 -19.84
N VAL A 545 12.37 -3.07 -21.08
CA VAL A 545 13.51 -3.39 -21.93
C VAL A 545 14.24 -2.09 -22.21
N TRP A 546 15.57 -2.11 -22.07
CA TRP A 546 16.42 -0.99 -22.45
C TRP A 546 17.02 -1.31 -23.83
N THR A 547 16.68 -0.52 -24.85
CA THR A 547 17.13 -0.73 -26.25
C THR A 547 17.84 0.47 -26.83
#